data_AF-A0AB36RJX1-F1
#
_entry.id   AF-A0AB36RJX1-F1
#
_cell.length_a   1.000
_cell.length_b   1.000
_cell.length_c   1.000
_cell.angle_alpha   90.00
_cell.angle_beta   90.00
_cell.angle_gamma   90.00
#
_symmetry.space_group_name_H-M   'P 1'
#
loop_
_entity.id
_entity.type
_entity.pdbx_description
1 polymer ?
#
loop_
_entity_poly.entity_id
_entity_poly.type
_entity_poly.pdbx_seq_one_letter_code
_entity_poly.pdbx_strand_id
1 'polypeptide(L)'
;MMESFEGPQNAIVSGNLMELGRGHYTDVEKMGLVHTSDPQIAAKVYVKRFPKSVKHSIDKTIGFEAYLEKVSQMFSDWFDEIGGFTPDLLGGVTQFYWEHRMATWYGPAMVERDFYGESFIPFNSHAVFEQMLGVDKELRERNETFIAAVTLVDSRLLSIPINPSSWPSKEPFDLRRC
;
A
#
# COMPACT_ATOMS: atom_id res chain seq x y z
N MET A 1 32.65 9.68 -5.06
CA MET A 1 32.13 8.87 -3.94
C MET A 1 31.11 7.90 -4.53
N MET A 2 31.61 6.92 -5.27
CA MET A 2 30.88 5.87 -6.00
C MET A 2 31.67 4.59 -5.79
N GLU A 3 31.67 4.09 -4.55
CA GLU A 3 32.04 2.70 -4.26
C GLU A 3 30.73 1.94 -4.19
N SER A 4 30.20 1.64 -5.36
CA SER A 4 28.89 1.03 -5.56
C SER A 4 28.98 -0.48 -5.37
N PHE A 5 28.41 -0.97 -4.27
CA PHE A 5 27.86 -2.33 -4.11
C PHE A 5 28.72 -3.46 -4.73
N GLU A 6 29.79 -3.88 -4.05
CA GLU A 6 30.70 -4.94 -4.52
C GLU A 6 30.10 -6.36 -4.57
N GLY A 7 28.82 -6.54 -4.21
CA GLY A 7 28.12 -7.81 -4.38
C GLY A 7 26.60 -7.62 -4.56
N PRO A 8 25.96 -8.26 -5.56
CA PRO A 8 24.53 -8.13 -5.85
C PRO A 8 23.60 -8.76 -4.80
N GLN A 9 24.09 -9.07 -3.60
CA GLN A 9 23.42 -9.91 -2.60
C GLN A 9 22.77 -9.11 -1.45
N ASN A 10 23.09 -7.81 -1.27
CA ASN A 10 22.77 -7.09 -0.03
C ASN A 10 21.90 -5.84 -0.19
N ALA A 11 21.48 -5.48 -1.40
CA ALA A 11 20.63 -4.31 -1.64
C ALA A 11 19.19 -4.74 -1.92
N ILE A 12 18.26 -4.31 -1.07
CA ILE A 12 16.83 -4.50 -1.28
C ILE A 12 16.28 -3.24 -1.92
N VAL A 13 16.01 -3.29 -3.22
CA VAL A 13 15.31 -2.19 -3.90
C VAL A 13 13.83 -2.30 -3.56
N SER A 14 13.30 -1.30 -2.86
CA SER A 14 11.87 -1.21 -2.59
C SER A 14 11.34 0.19 -2.90
N GLY A 15 10.11 0.27 -3.40
CA GLY A 15 9.52 1.55 -3.78
C GLY A 15 8.07 1.65 -3.31
N ASN A 16 7.78 2.65 -2.50
CA ASN A 16 6.41 3.03 -2.11
C ASN A 16 5.57 3.44 -3.32
N LEU A 17 6.23 3.78 -4.43
CA LEU A 17 5.61 3.98 -5.72
C LEU A 17 4.66 2.84 -6.09
N MET A 18 5.03 1.56 -5.90
CA MET A 18 4.13 0.46 -6.26
C MET A 18 2.82 0.41 -5.44
N GLU A 19 2.75 1.12 -4.33
CA GLU A 19 1.57 1.20 -3.47
C GLU A 19 0.67 2.40 -3.81
N LEU A 20 1.19 3.45 -4.48
CA LEU A 20 0.43 4.67 -4.84
C LEU A 20 -0.62 4.48 -5.94
N GLY A 21 -0.53 3.38 -6.70
CA GLY A 21 -1.51 3.02 -7.73
C GLY A 21 -2.57 2.01 -7.27
N ARG A 22 -2.39 1.39 -6.11
CA ARG A 22 -3.23 0.26 -5.72
C ARG A 22 -4.43 0.74 -4.92
N GLY A 23 -5.62 0.52 -5.48
CA GLY A 23 -6.89 0.69 -4.79
C GLY A 23 -7.09 -0.38 -3.73
N HIS A 24 -6.41 -0.27 -2.59
CA HIS A 24 -6.43 -1.25 -1.50
C HIS A 24 -7.77 -1.34 -0.75
N TYR A 25 -8.72 -0.46 -1.10
CA TYR A 25 -10.08 -0.43 -0.57
C TYR A 25 -11.16 -0.26 -1.64
N THR A 26 -10.85 -0.55 -2.91
CA THR A 26 -11.83 -0.48 -4.01
C THR A 26 -13.09 -1.31 -3.76
N ASP A 27 -12.95 -2.49 -3.15
CA ASP A 27 -14.07 -3.35 -2.75
C ASP A 27 -14.89 -2.75 -1.60
N VAL A 28 -14.27 -1.97 -0.72
CA VAL A 28 -14.90 -1.30 0.41
C VAL A 28 -15.64 -0.03 -0.05
N GLU A 29 -15.04 0.72 -0.97
CA GLU A 29 -15.68 1.89 -1.59
C GLU A 29 -16.90 1.49 -2.42
N LYS A 30 -16.84 0.35 -3.14
CA LYS A 30 -18.00 -0.24 -3.83
C LYS A 30 -19.16 -0.59 -2.89
N MET A 31 -18.90 -0.74 -1.59
CA MET A 31 -19.93 -0.96 -0.57
C MET A 31 -20.47 0.35 0.04
N GLY A 32 -20.07 1.51 -0.49
CA GLY A 32 -20.48 2.83 0.01
C GLY A 32 -19.70 3.31 1.25
N LEU A 33 -18.65 2.58 1.66
CA LEU A 33 -17.82 2.93 2.82
C LEU A 33 -16.71 3.90 2.41
N VAL A 34 -17.11 5.07 1.91
CA VAL A 34 -16.22 6.07 1.28
C VAL A 34 -15.81 7.22 2.22
N HIS A 35 -16.54 7.42 3.32
CA HIS A 35 -16.28 8.50 4.28
C HIS A 35 -15.56 7.96 5.52
N THR A 36 -14.34 7.46 5.37
CA THR A 36 -13.56 6.93 6.51
C THR A 36 -13.11 8.01 7.51
N SER A 37 -13.48 9.28 7.33
CA SER A 37 -13.44 10.29 8.39
C SER A 37 -14.56 10.10 9.43
N ASP A 38 -15.57 9.27 9.13
CA ASP A 38 -16.55 8.79 10.10
C ASP A 38 -15.94 7.58 10.86
N PRO A 39 -15.80 7.66 12.20
CA PRO A 39 -15.26 6.58 13.01
C PRO A 39 -15.99 5.23 12.84
N GLN A 40 -17.29 5.24 12.61
CA GLN A 40 -18.07 4.02 12.41
C GLN A 40 -17.74 3.37 11.08
N ILE A 41 -17.54 4.18 10.03
CA ILE A 41 -17.13 3.69 8.72
C ILE A 41 -15.69 3.15 8.82
N ALA A 42 -14.77 3.89 9.44
CA ALA A 42 -13.39 3.44 9.67
C ALA A 42 -13.34 2.09 10.41
N ALA A 43 -14.14 1.92 11.48
CA ALA A 43 -14.27 0.66 12.20
C ALA A 43 -14.74 -0.49 11.29
N LYS A 44 -15.77 -0.25 10.45
CA LYS A 44 -16.26 -1.24 9.49
C LYS A 44 -15.20 -1.62 8.46
N VAL A 45 -14.44 -0.65 7.93
CA VAL A 45 -13.33 -0.88 7.00
C VAL A 45 -12.22 -1.70 7.66
N TYR A 46 -11.87 -1.38 8.91
CA TYR A 46 -10.86 -2.09 9.69
C TYR A 46 -11.22 -3.57 9.90
N VAL A 47 -12.42 -3.85 10.44
CA VAL A 47 -12.83 -5.23 10.72
C VAL A 47 -13.13 -6.02 9.46
N LYS A 48 -13.44 -5.37 8.32
CA LYS A 48 -13.72 -6.05 7.05
C LYS A 48 -12.60 -7.01 6.68
N ARG A 49 -11.33 -6.60 6.89
CA ARG A 49 -10.14 -7.37 6.54
C ARG A 49 -9.81 -8.51 7.52
N PHE A 50 -10.54 -8.64 8.63
CA PHE A 50 -10.31 -9.73 9.57
C PHE A 50 -10.70 -11.09 8.99
N PRO A 51 -9.91 -12.16 9.27
CA PRO A 51 -10.31 -13.53 8.97
C PRO A 51 -11.66 -13.89 9.62
N LYS A 52 -12.42 -14.79 8.99
CA LYS A 52 -13.71 -15.26 9.52
C LYS A 52 -13.59 -15.84 10.94
N SER A 53 -12.51 -16.56 11.21
CA SER A 53 -12.21 -17.13 12.53
C SER A 53 -12.08 -16.06 13.61
N VAL A 54 -11.42 -14.94 13.30
CA VAL A 54 -11.26 -13.81 14.23
C VAL A 54 -12.61 -13.16 14.50
N LYS A 55 -13.42 -12.90 13.47
CA LYS A 55 -14.77 -12.32 13.63
C LYS A 55 -15.66 -13.20 14.50
N HIS A 56 -15.62 -14.52 14.29
CA HIS A 56 -16.35 -15.50 15.10
C HIS A 56 -15.89 -15.49 16.57
N SER A 57 -14.58 -15.36 16.81
CA SER A 57 -14.05 -15.27 18.17
C SER A 57 -14.46 -13.98 18.88
N ILE A 58 -14.49 -12.85 18.16
CA ILE A 58 -14.97 -11.57 18.69
C ILE A 58 -16.43 -11.68 19.09
N ASP A 59 -17.26 -12.23 18.20
CA ASP A 59 -18.69 -12.36 18.44
C ASP A 59 -19.00 -13.23 19.67
N LYS A 60 -18.26 -14.34 19.84
CA LYS A 60 -18.39 -15.22 21.01
C LYS A 60 -17.94 -14.62 22.33
N THR A 61 -17.01 -13.66 22.31
CA THR A 61 -16.38 -13.14 23.53
C THR A 61 -17.05 -11.89 24.04
N ILE A 62 -17.27 -10.91 23.18
CA ILE A 62 -17.84 -9.62 23.56
C ILE A 62 -19.04 -9.20 22.70
N GLY A 63 -19.32 -9.91 21.61
CA GLY A 63 -20.33 -9.55 20.63
C GLY A 63 -19.77 -8.59 19.57
N PHE A 64 -20.12 -8.83 18.30
CA PHE A 64 -19.55 -8.06 17.19
C PHE A 64 -19.92 -6.57 17.22
N GLU A 65 -21.16 -6.24 17.62
CA GLU A 65 -21.62 -4.85 17.74
C GLU A 65 -20.88 -4.09 18.85
N ALA A 66 -20.73 -4.68 20.03
CA ALA A 66 -19.99 -4.06 21.13
C ALA A 66 -18.49 -3.90 20.81
N TYR A 67 -17.92 -4.80 20.01
CA TYR A 67 -16.57 -4.64 19.48
C TYR A 67 -16.48 -3.46 18.51
N LEU A 68 -17.41 -3.36 17.57
CA LEU A 68 -17.47 -2.25 16.61
C LEU A 68 -17.61 -0.90 17.31
N GLU A 69 -18.42 -0.81 18.37
CA GLU A 69 -18.57 0.41 19.17
C GLU A 69 -17.23 0.83 19.80
N LYS A 70 -16.51 -0.11 20.42
CA LYS A 70 -15.17 0.17 20.98
C LYS A 70 -14.18 0.62 19.92
N VAL A 71 -14.13 -0.07 18.79
CA VAL A 71 -13.22 0.28 17.69
C VAL A 71 -13.58 1.64 17.09
N SER A 72 -14.87 1.94 16.97
CA SER A 72 -15.35 3.25 16.51
C SER A 72 -14.92 4.36 17.47
N GLN A 73 -14.99 4.14 18.78
CA GLN A 73 -14.51 5.12 19.75
C GLN A 73 -13.00 5.35 19.61
N MET A 74 -12.21 4.27 19.45
CA MET A 74 -10.76 4.39 19.24
C MET A 74 -10.41 5.17 17.97
N PHE A 75 -11.18 5.00 16.88
CA PHE A 75 -11.00 5.81 15.68
C PHE A 75 -11.41 7.26 15.89
N SER A 76 -12.45 7.54 16.70
CA SER A 76 -12.80 8.90 17.08
C SER A 76 -11.65 9.57 17.82
N ASP A 77 -11.10 8.91 18.85
CA ASP A 77 -9.99 9.44 19.64
C ASP A 77 -8.75 9.67 18.76
N TRP A 78 -8.48 8.75 17.83
CA TRP A 78 -7.39 8.90 16.87
C TRP A 78 -7.61 10.07 15.91
N PHE A 79 -8.82 10.28 15.40
CA PHE A 79 -9.12 11.44 14.55
C PHE A 79 -8.92 12.75 15.30
N ASP A 80 -9.31 12.82 16.56
CA ASP A 80 -9.08 13.99 17.41
C ASP A 80 -7.57 14.24 17.61
N GLU A 81 -6.77 13.18 17.79
CA GLU A 81 -5.31 13.27 17.95
C GLU A 81 -4.62 13.82 16.69
N ILE A 82 -5.01 13.35 15.50
CA ILE A 82 -4.39 13.79 14.24
C ILE A 82 -4.96 15.11 13.71
N GLY A 83 -6.01 15.64 14.34
CA GLY A 83 -6.72 16.85 13.88
C GLY A 83 -7.67 16.60 12.70
N GLY A 84 -8.09 15.35 12.51
CA GLY A 84 -8.92 14.89 11.40
C GLY A 84 -8.14 14.67 10.10
N PHE A 85 -8.87 14.28 9.06
CA PHE A 85 -8.31 14.12 7.71
C PHE A 85 -8.22 15.45 6.96
N THR A 86 -7.41 15.45 5.92
CA THR A 86 -7.20 16.57 4.99
C THR A 86 -7.88 16.25 3.66
N PRO A 87 -9.23 16.35 3.56
CA PRO A 87 -9.99 15.89 2.39
C PRO A 87 -9.62 16.62 1.10
N ASP A 88 -9.07 17.84 1.21
CA ASP A 88 -8.61 18.64 0.07
C ASP A 88 -7.29 18.12 -0.53
N LEU A 89 -6.55 17.29 0.22
CA LEU A 89 -5.28 16.70 -0.19
C LEU A 89 -5.45 15.25 -0.66
N LEU A 90 -6.22 14.45 0.09
CA LEU A 90 -6.46 13.04 -0.19
C LEU A 90 -7.90 12.66 0.15
N GLY A 91 -8.52 11.84 -0.70
CA GLY A 91 -9.81 11.23 -0.36
C GLY A 91 -9.69 10.38 0.91
N GLY A 92 -10.68 10.46 1.80
CA GLY A 92 -10.60 9.89 3.16
C GLY A 92 -10.18 8.42 3.19
N VAL A 93 -10.67 7.57 2.27
CA VAL A 93 -10.28 6.14 2.21
C VAL A 93 -8.80 5.96 1.87
N THR A 94 -8.29 6.81 0.98
CA THR A 94 -6.87 6.81 0.59
C THR A 94 -6.01 7.25 1.78
N GLN A 95 -6.41 8.33 2.47
CA GLN A 95 -5.71 8.82 3.65
C GLN A 95 -5.72 7.77 4.78
N PHE A 96 -6.87 7.15 5.07
CA PHE A 96 -7.02 6.07 6.03
C PHE A 96 -6.08 4.89 5.73
N TYR A 97 -5.98 4.49 4.46
CA TYR A 97 -5.06 3.43 4.06
C TYR A 97 -3.59 3.80 4.36
N TRP A 98 -3.17 4.99 3.98
CA TRP A 98 -1.77 5.43 4.14
C TRP A 98 -1.37 5.64 5.61
N GLU A 99 -2.21 6.30 6.39
CA GLU A 99 -1.85 6.66 7.76
C GLU A 99 -2.04 5.49 8.75
N HIS A 100 -3.11 4.71 8.61
CA HIS A 100 -3.41 3.66 9.58
C HIS A 100 -2.86 2.29 9.15
N ARG A 101 -3.12 1.87 7.91
CA ARG A 101 -2.85 0.49 7.47
C ARG A 101 -1.44 0.30 6.95
N MET A 102 -0.96 1.25 6.15
CA MET A 102 0.43 1.22 5.70
C MET A 102 1.39 1.35 6.87
N ALA A 103 1.14 2.23 7.85
CA ALA A 103 1.97 2.28 9.06
C ALA A 103 2.05 0.92 9.79
N THR A 104 0.92 0.22 9.93
CA THR A 104 0.85 -1.08 10.61
C THR A 104 1.55 -2.22 9.84
N TRP A 105 1.54 -2.20 8.50
CA TRP A 105 2.12 -3.27 7.68
C TRP A 105 3.54 -2.97 7.20
N TYR A 106 3.76 -1.75 6.72
CA TYR A 106 5.02 -1.32 6.15
C TYR A 106 6.08 -1.13 7.23
N GLY A 107 5.72 -0.62 8.42
CA GLY A 107 6.65 -0.42 9.53
C GLY A 107 7.41 -1.71 9.91
N PRO A 108 6.70 -2.79 10.28
CA PRO A 108 7.34 -4.08 10.56
C PRO A 108 8.10 -4.65 9.35
N ALA A 109 7.55 -4.53 8.14
CA ALA A 109 8.22 -5.02 6.93
C ALA A 109 9.53 -4.27 6.63
N MET A 110 9.64 -2.99 6.99
CA MET A 110 10.89 -2.22 6.90
C MET A 110 11.90 -2.66 7.94
N VAL A 111 11.46 -2.89 9.19
CA VAL A 111 12.32 -3.39 10.27
C VAL A 111 12.88 -4.78 9.93
N GLU A 112 12.05 -5.66 9.36
CA GLU A 112 12.52 -6.98 8.91
C GLU A 112 13.52 -6.89 7.76
N ARG A 113 13.33 -5.95 6.82
CA ARG A 113 14.26 -5.74 5.70
C ARG A 113 15.63 -5.28 6.16
N ASP A 114 15.68 -4.41 7.16
CA ASP A 114 16.93 -3.93 7.77
C ASP A 114 17.81 -5.07 8.30
N PHE A 115 17.21 -6.21 8.67
CA PHE A 115 17.94 -7.37 9.14
C PHE A 115 18.75 -8.11 8.05
N TYR A 116 18.28 -8.11 6.79
CA TYR A 116 18.87 -8.95 5.73
C TYR A 116 19.37 -8.18 4.50
N GLY A 117 19.23 -6.85 4.47
CA GLY A 117 19.84 -6.02 3.44
C GLY A 117 19.59 -4.53 3.65
N GLU A 118 20.39 -3.72 3.00
CA GLU A 118 20.18 -2.26 3.01
C GLU A 118 18.98 -1.95 2.12
N SER A 119 17.94 -1.37 2.71
CA SER A 119 16.78 -0.92 1.95
C SER A 119 17.12 0.36 1.19
N PHE A 120 17.20 0.25 -0.13
CA PHE A 120 17.34 1.40 -1.01
C PHE A 120 15.96 1.76 -1.55
N ILE A 121 15.49 2.97 -1.21
CA ILE A 121 14.21 3.53 -1.68
C ILE A 121 14.52 4.65 -2.69
N PRO A 122 14.74 4.32 -3.98
CA PRO A 122 15.20 5.30 -4.97
C PRO A 122 14.21 6.44 -5.25
N PHE A 123 12.93 6.31 -4.86
CA PHE A 123 11.87 7.18 -5.36
C PHE A 123 10.96 7.79 -4.28
N ASN A 124 11.46 8.04 -3.07
CA ASN A 124 10.74 8.88 -2.11
C ASN A 124 10.89 10.38 -2.46
N SER A 125 10.46 10.79 -3.65
CA SER A 125 10.42 12.20 -4.06
C SER A 125 9.00 12.73 -3.88
N HIS A 126 8.80 13.71 -3.00
CA HIS A 126 7.50 14.37 -2.83
C HIS A 126 6.92 14.84 -4.15
N ALA A 127 7.73 15.35 -5.08
CA ALA A 127 7.28 15.75 -6.40
C ALA A 127 6.67 14.56 -7.19
N VAL A 128 7.25 13.36 -7.09
CA VAL A 128 6.67 12.16 -7.73
C VAL A 128 5.37 11.75 -7.06
N PHE A 129 5.28 11.83 -5.73
CA PHE A 129 4.05 11.57 -4.98
C PHE A 129 2.92 12.53 -5.39
N GLU A 130 3.19 13.84 -5.40
CA GLU A 130 2.22 14.88 -5.78
C GLU A 130 1.73 14.69 -7.21
N GLN A 131 2.65 14.43 -8.15
CA GLN A 131 2.28 14.20 -9.55
C GLN A 131 1.43 12.94 -9.72
N MET A 132 1.80 11.84 -9.05
CA MET A 132 1.03 10.60 -9.10
C MET A 132 -0.35 10.78 -8.45
N LEU A 133 -0.43 11.39 -7.26
CA LEU A 133 -1.69 11.66 -6.57
C LEU A 133 -2.61 12.62 -7.34
N GLY A 134 -2.03 13.52 -8.14
CA GLY A 134 -2.76 14.40 -9.06
C GLY A 134 -3.36 13.70 -10.29
N VAL A 135 -3.02 12.43 -10.55
CA VAL A 135 -3.68 11.64 -11.60
C VAL A 135 -4.99 11.07 -11.09
N ASP A 136 -6.01 11.07 -11.95
CA ASP A 136 -7.32 10.51 -11.65
C ASP A 136 -7.20 9.09 -11.08
N LYS A 137 -7.96 8.85 -10.02
CA LYS A 137 -7.91 7.61 -9.25
C LYS A 137 -8.13 6.36 -10.12
N GLU A 138 -9.06 6.42 -11.07
CA GLU A 138 -9.34 5.30 -11.98
C GLU A 138 -8.13 4.92 -12.83
N LEU A 139 -7.38 5.91 -13.33
CA LEU A 139 -6.17 5.68 -14.13
C LEU A 139 -5.05 5.07 -13.28
N ARG A 140 -4.92 5.54 -12.04
CA ARG A 140 -3.98 4.96 -11.07
C ARG A 140 -4.28 3.50 -10.77
N GLU A 141 -5.55 3.17 -10.51
CA GLU A 141 -5.99 1.81 -10.17
C GLU A 141 -5.82 0.79 -11.30
N ARG A 142 -5.86 1.24 -12.56
CA ARG A 142 -5.57 0.38 -13.73
C ARG A 142 -4.07 0.18 -13.97
N ASN A 143 -3.20 0.74 -13.12
CA ASN A 143 -1.74 0.77 -13.27
C ASN A 143 -1.26 1.42 -14.58
N GLU A 144 -2.12 2.15 -15.29
CA GLU A 144 -1.78 2.73 -16.61
C GLU A 144 -0.64 3.74 -16.48
N THR A 145 -0.66 4.56 -15.43
CA THR A 145 0.39 5.55 -15.15
C THR A 145 1.74 4.88 -14.86
N PHE A 146 1.74 3.73 -14.17
CA PHE A 146 2.97 2.97 -13.91
C PHE A 146 3.53 2.35 -15.19
N ILE A 147 2.67 1.72 -15.99
CA ILE A 147 3.07 1.14 -17.27
C ILE A 147 3.60 2.24 -18.20
N ALA A 148 2.94 3.40 -18.25
CA ALA A 148 3.40 4.55 -19.03
C ALA A 148 4.76 5.05 -18.54
N ALA A 149 4.97 5.18 -17.23
CA ALA A 149 6.26 5.60 -16.67
C ALA A 149 7.39 4.60 -17.00
N VAL A 150 7.14 3.29 -16.87
CA VAL A 150 8.11 2.26 -17.27
C VAL A 150 8.39 2.32 -18.77
N THR A 151 7.35 2.47 -19.59
CA THR A 151 7.47 2.56 -21.05
C THR A 151 8.29 3.77 -21.49
N LEU A 152 8.16 4.91 -20.80
CA LEU A 152 8.93 6.13 -21.07
C LEU A 152 10.41 6.00 -20.73
N VAL A 153 10.74 5.23 -19.69
CA VAL A 153 12.12 4.99 -19.28
C VAL A 153 12.75 3.89 -20.15
N ASP A 154 12.13 2.72 -20.17
CA ASP A 154 12.55 1.56 -20.94
C ASP A 154 11.42 0.50 -20.96
N SER A 155 10.72 0.37 -22.08
CA SER A 155 9.62 -0.59 -22.24
C SER A 155 10.05 -2.05 -22.08
N ARG A 156 11.34 -2.37 -22.25
CA ARG A 156 11.89 -3.73 -22.10
C ARG A 156 11.82 -4.22 -20.67
N LEU A 157 11.74 -3.32 -19.69
CA LEU A 157 11.57 -3.69 -18.29
C LEU A 157 10.24 -4.43 -18.03
N LEU A 158 9.23 -4.22 -18.88
CA LEU A 158 7.94 -4.91 -18.77
C LEU A 158 8.00 -6.41 -19.14
N SER A 159 9.08 -6.88 -19.78
CA SER A 159 9.25 -8.29 -20.07
C SER A 159 9.86 -9.08 -18.91
N ILE A 160 10.34 -8.41 -17.86
CA ILE A 160 10.86 -9.07 -16.64
C ILE A 160 9.70 -9.75 -15.91
N PRO A 161 9.75 -11.09 -15.67
CA PRO A 161 8.68 -11.78 -14.96
C PRO A 161 8.66 -11.39 -13.48
N ILE A 162 7.53 -10.87 -13.00
CA ILE A 162 7.28 -10.62 -11.57
C ILE A 162 6.73 -11.91 -10.94
N ASN A 163 7.39 -12.43 -9.90
CA ASN A 163 7.04 -13.67 -9.20
C ASN A 163 6.83 -14.87 -10.15
N PRO A 164 7.89 -15.33 -10.84
CA PRO A 164 7.77 -16.44 -11.78
C PRO A 164 7.27 -17.70 -11.07
N SER A 165 6.43 -18.48 -11.75
CA SER A 165 5.89 -19.75 -11.23
C SER A 165 6.96 -20.83 -11.03
N SER A 166 8.17 -20.62 -11.54
CA SER A 166 9.34 -21.47 -11.33
C SER A 166 10.62 -20.62 -11.34
N TRP A 167 11.56 -20.91 -10.44
CA TRP A 167 12.86 -20.23 -10.34
C TRP A 167 14.00 -21.26 -10.22
N PRO A 168 15.11 -21.09 -10.99
CA PRO A 168 15.33 -20.09 -12.04
C PRO A 168 14.46 -20.34 -13.28
N SER A 169 14.15 -19.29 -14.04
CA SER A 169 13.41 -19.41 -15.29
C SER A 169 14.17 -20.28 -16.30
N LYS A 170 13.45 -21.05 -17.13
CA LYS A 170 14.06 -21.94 -18.13
C LYS A 170 14.78 -21.19 -19.26
N GLU A 171 14.37 -19.95 -19.54
CA GLU A 171 15.07 -19.07 -20.47
C GLU A 171 15.79 -17.96 -19.68
N PRO A 172 17.08 -17.71 -19.98
CA PRO A 172 17.77 -16.56 -19.44
C PRO A 172 17.16 -15.28 -20.01
N PHE A 173 16.87 -14.33 -19.14
CA PHE A 173 16.29 -13.05 -19.53
C PHE A 173 17.32 -12.20 -20.29
N ASP A 174 17.06 -11.88 -21.57
CA ASP A 174 17.95 -11.07 -22.42
C ASP A 174 17.34 -9.72 -22.76
N LEU A 175 17.73 -8.69 -22.00
CA LEU A 175 17.33 -7.29 -22.19
C LEU A 175 17.73 -6.70 -23.56
N ARG A 176 18.53 -7.42 -24.36
CA ARG A 176 18.98 -6.96 -25.70
C ARG A 176 18.02 -7.32 -26.84
N ARG A 177 16.98 -8.13 -26.58
CA ARG A 177 16.06 -8.64 -27.61
C ARG A 177 14.67 -7.97 -27.63
N CYS A 178 14.44 -6.98 -26.77
CA CYS A 178 13.17 -6.26 -26.67
C CYS A 178 13.28 -4.86 -27.26
#